data_AF-V2XMF2-F1
#
_entry.id   AF-V2XMF2-F1
#
_cell.length_a   1.000
_cell.length_b   1.000
_cell.length_c   1.000
_cell.angle_alpha   90.00
_cell.angle_beta   90.00
_cell.angle_gamma   90.00
#
_symmetry.space_group_name_H-M   'P 1'
#
loop_
_entity.id
_entity.type
_entity.pdbx_description
1 polymer ?
#
loop_
_entity_poly.entity_id
_entity_poly.type
_entity_poly.pdbx_seq_one_letter_code
_entity_poly.pdbx_strand_id
1 'polypeptide(L)'
;LGWGFFVKLRSYLEEVARHANQEEISHCVGFSAIWNANNKKTKGLQATGISGVICTCYELIQPNGIRDLQVREQYVNMDYIFLLSLLGMNLKHIIVSYDIACQWGKSFLDQMEQMPYPLQLPSDKKLTFKVSKFHLPAHVPKCFTPYALNFTEGVGHADREGIERVWSIENEIVHSVVMMVAGGCWDTMDDHFNHHN
;
A
#
# COMPACT_ATOMS: atom_id res chain seq x y z
N LEU A 1 8.24 -3.43 -19.98
CA LEU A 1 8.00 -3.60 -18.53
C LEU A 1 9.35 -3.79 -17.87
N GLY A 2 9.69 -2.97 -16.88
CA GLY A 2 10.89 -3.18 -16.05
C GLY A 2 10.58 -4.23 -15.01
N TRP A 3 11.59 -5.02 -14.63
CA TRP A 3 11.47 -6.15 -13.71
C TRP A 3 11.66 -5.74 -12.23
N GLY A 4 11.75 -4.43 -11.95
CA GLY A 4 12.00 -3.90 -10.60
C GLY A 4 10.73 -3.74 -9.76
N PHE A 5 10.93 -3.47 -8.48
CA PHE A 5 9.85 -3.30 -7.50
C PHE A 5 9.17 -1.94 -7.61
N PHE A 6 9.90 -0.91 -8.04
CA PHE A 6 9.39 0.45 -8.15
C PHE A 6 8.48 0.64 -9.36
N VAL A 7 7.30 1.24 -9.13
CA VAL A 7 6.43 1.65 -10.24
C VAL A 7 7.06 2.78 -11.05
N LYS A 8 6.72 2.90 -12.33
CA LYS A 8 7.27 3.97 -13.20
C LYS A 8 6.88 5.37 -12.69
N LEU A 9 7.87 6.17 -12.30
CA LEU A 9 7.69 7.50 -11.69
C LEU A 9 6.67 8.38 -12.43
N ARG A 10 6.87 8.57 -13.73
CA ARG A 10 6.12 9.58 -14.49
C ARG A 10 4.62 9.30 -14.49
N SER A 11 4.23 8.07 -14.83
CA SER A 11 2.83 7.67 -14.90
C SER A 11 2.16 7.71 -13.51
N TYR A 12 2.91 7.32 -12.48
CA TYR A 12 2.47 7.42 -11.09
C TYR A 12 2.20 8.87 -10.68
N LEU A 13 3.15 9.79 -10.89
CA LEU A 13 2.97 11.20 -10.53
C LEU A 13 1.84 11.87 -11.31
N GLU A 14 1.67 11.51 -12.58
CA GLU A 14 0.55 11.98 -13.41
C GLU A 14 -0.81 11.54 -12.86
N GLU A 15 -0.89 10.37 -12.20
CA GLU A 15 -2.11 9.90 -11.55
C GLU A 15 -2.35 10.57 -10.20
N VAL A 16 -1.31 10.67 -9.37
CA VAL A 16 -1.38 11.35 -8.07
C VAL A 16 -1.78 12.81 -8.25
N ALA A 17 -1.23 13.50 -9.27
CA ALA A 17 -1.57 14.87 -9.58
C ALA A 17 -3.04 15.06 -10.00
N ARG A 18 -3.63 14.07 -10.69
CA ARG A 18 -5.06 14.10 -11.09
C ARG A 18 -6.00 14.01 -9.89
N HIS A 19 -5.56 13.38 -8.80
CA HIS A 19 -6.36 13.14 -7.59
C HIS A 19 -5.96 14.04 -6.40
N ALA A 20 -5.12 15.05 -6.61
CA ALA A 20 -4.51 15.86 -5.55
C ALA A 20 -5.52 16.59 -4.63
N ASN A 21 -6.76 16.81 -5.07
CA ASN A 21 -7.81 17.52 -4.32
C ASN A 21 -8.86 16.58 -3.69
N GLN A 22 -8.66 15.26 -3.75
CA GLN A 22 -9.62 14.32 -3.19
C GLN A 22 -9.55 14.35 -1.65
N GLU A 23 -10.68 14.63 -1.00
CA GLU A 23 -10.77 14.56 0.46
C GLU A 23 -10.91 13.11 0.93
N GLU A 24 -10.06 12.72 1.88
CA GLU A 24 -10.09 11.40 2.51
C GLU A 24 -10.66 11.53 3.92
N ILE A 25 -11.85 10.97 4.13
CA ILE A 25 -12.57 11.11 5.40
C ILE A 25 -12.32 9.88 6.28
N SER A 26 -11.70 10.09 7.44
CA SER A 26 -11.48 9.04 8.44
C SER A 26 -12.69 8.89 9.37
N HIS A 27 -13.29 7.70 9.39
CA HIS A 27 -14.50 7.39 10.18
C HIS A 27 -14.34 6.23 11.18
N CYS A 28 -13.17 5.57 11.26
CA CYS A 28 -13.01 4.32 12.03
C CYS A 28 -11.80 4.29 12.99
N VAL A 29 -10.75 5.09 12.79
CA VAL A 29 -9.63 5.17 13.75
C VAL A 29 -9.76 6.49 14.48
N GLY A 30 -9.55 6.51 15.81
CA GLY A 30 -9.30 7.77 16.50
C GLY A 30 -8.26 8.53 15.70
N PHE A 31 -8.58 9.76 15.33
CA PHE A 31 -7.89 10.64 14.35
C PHE A 31 -6.37 10.47 14.27
N SER A 32 -5.70 10.10 15.37
CA SER A 32 -4.26 9.85 15.58
C SER A 32 -3.46 9.20 14.44
N ALA A 33 -3.84 8.08 13.81
CA ALA A 33 -2.94 7.42 12.84
C ALA A 33 -2.73 8.28 11.57
N ILE A 34 -3.83 8.72 10.96
CA ILE A 34 -3.82 9.62 9.81
C ILE A 34 -3.42 11.04 10.24
N TRP A 35 -3.87 11.53 11.40
CA TRP A 35 -3.55 12.88 11.90
C TRP A 35 -2.09 13.08 12.31
N ASN A 36 -1.46 12.09 12.96
CA ASN A 36 -0.04 12.18 13.34
C ASN A 36 0.87 12.07 12.11
N ALA A 37 0.47 11.30 11.09
CA ALA A 37 1.13 11.31 9.78
C ALA A 37 0.95 12.67 9.06
N ASN A 38 -0.25 13.27 9.12
CA ASN A 38 -0.60 14.51 8.43
C ASN A 38 0.06 15.78 8.99
N ASN A 39 0.56 15.77 10.23
CA ASN A 39 1.13 16.96 10.89
C ASN A 39 2.68 17.01 10.89
N LYS A 40 3.37 16.06 10.25
CA LYS A 40 4.84 16.14 10.10
C LYS A 40 5.22 17.23 9.09
N LYS A 41 6.29 17.98 9.37
CA LYS A 41 6.84 18.99 8.45
C LYS A 41 7.51 18.28 7.27
N THR A 42 6.92 18.38 6.08
CA THR A 42 7.37 17.69 4.85
C THR A 42 8.05 18.61 3.83
N LYS A 43 8.16 19.91 4.14
CA LYS A 43 8.64 20.91 3.19
C LYS A 43 10.13 20.71 2.90
N GLY A 44 10.46 20.47 1.63
CA GLY A 44 11.84 20.31 1.14
C GLY A 44 12.32 18.85 1.05
N LEU A 45 11.48 17.88 1.41
CA LEU A 45 11.77 16.46 1.21
C LEU A 45 11.34 16.02 -0.20
N GLN A 46 12.15 15.17 -0.83
CA GLN A 46 11.80 14.55 -2.11
C GLN A 46 10.75 13.44 -1.95
N ALA A 47 10.83 12.70 -0.85
CA ALA A 47 9.89 11.66 -0.45
C ALA A 47 9.68 11.74 1.07
N THR A 48 8.47 11.46 1.54
CA THR A 48 8.13 11.47 2.96
C THR A 48 8.00 10.09 3.57
N GLY A 49 8.03 9.06 2.72
CA GLY A 49 7.97 7.65 3.06
C GLY A 49 7.91 6.81 1.80
N ILE A 50 7.74 5.51 1.98
CA ILE A 50 7.60 4.52 0.91
C ILE A 50 6.36 3.69 1.21
N SER A 51 5.59 3.41 0.18
CA SER A 51 4.47 2.48 0.21
C SER A 51 4.85 1.21 -0.54
N GLY A 52 4.29 0.08 -0.09
CA GLY A 52 4.63 -1.23 -0.64
C GLY A 52 3.47 -2.21 -0.64
N VAL A 53 3.51 -3.14 -1.59
CA VAL A 53 2.60 -4.29 -1.68
C VAL A 53 3.44 -5.56 -1.61
N ILE A 54 3.08 -6.46 -0.70
CA ILE A 54 3.69 -7.78 -0.59
C ILE A 54 2.67 -8.89 -0.76
N CYS A 55 3.15 -10.06 -1.18
CA CYS A 55 2.45 -11.31 -1.03
C CYS A 55 2.56 -11.79 0.43
N THR A 56 1.48 -11.71 1.20
CA THR A 56 1.50 -12.10 2.62
C THR A 56 1.70 -13.60 2.87
N CYS A 57 1.63 -14.47 1.85
CA CYS A 57 1.86 -15.91 2.03
C CYS A 57 3.33 -16.26 2.21
N TYR A 58 4.21 -15.46 1.60
CA TYR A 58 5.66 -15.70 1.57
C TYR A 58 6.46 -14.44 1.90
N GLU A 59 5.78 -13.36 2.27
CA GLU A 59 6.34 -12.03 2.56
C GLU A 59 7.18 -11.45 1.39
N LEU A 60 6.89 -11.88 0.16
CA LEU A 60 7.56 -11.43 -1.05
C LEU A 60 7.06 -10.05 -1.48
N ILE A 61 7.98 -9.13 -1.71
CA ILE A 61 7.69 -7.81 -2.27
C ILE A 61 7.26 -7.98 -3.72
N GLN A 62 6.09 -7.40 -4.06
CA GLN A 62 5.53 -7.55 -5.39
C GLN A 62 6.28 -6.66 -6.41
N PRO A 63 6.54 -7.17 -7.62
CA PRO A 63 6.96 -6.34 -8.74
C PRO A 63 5.96 -5.23 -9.00
N ASN A 64 6.42 -4.02 -9.30
CA ASN A 64 5.57 -2.83 -9.40
C ASN A 64 4.69 -2.57 -8.16
N GLY A 65 5.13 -3.03 -6.99
CA GLY A 65 4.41 -2.86 -5.72
C GLY A 65 4.94 -1.71 -4.86
N ILE A 66 6.06 -1.08 -5.21
CA ILE A 66 6.73 -0.09 -4.37
C ILE A 66 6.69 1.32 -4.95
N ARG A 67 6.46 2.34 -4.12
CA ARG A 67 6.72 3.74 -4.51
C ARG A 67 6.91 4.72 -3.36
N ASP A 68 7.71 5.75 -3.64
CA ASP A 68 7.85 6.93 -2.78
C ASP A 68 6.54 7.72 -2.64
N LEU A 69 6.29 8.21 -1.43
CA LEU A 69 5.21 9.13 -1.09
C LEU A 69 5.67 10.58 -1.22
N GLN A 70 4.91 11.40 -1.95
CA GLN A 70 5.32 12.80 -2.23
C GLN A 70 5.12 13.72 -1.02
N VAL A 71 4.01 13.55 -0.32
CA VAL A 71 3.69 14.33 0.88
C VAL A 71 3.32 13.39 2.02
N ARG A 72 2.52 12.36 1.71
CA ARG A 72 2.09 11.30 2.61
C ARG A 72 1.38 10.23 1.80
N GLU A 73 0.95 9.19 2.49
CA GLU A 73 0.06 8.19 1.94
C GLU A 73 -1.31 8.83 1.65
N GLN A 74 -1.73 8.73 0.39
CA GLN A 74 -3.08 9.04 -0.08
C GLN A 74 -3.65 7.77 -0.72
N TYR A 75 -4.96 7.66 -0.80
CA TYR A 75 -5.65 6.53 -1.41
C TYR A 75 -5.18 6.30 -2.84
N VAL A 76 -4.99 7.36 -3.63
CA VAL A 76 -4.45 7.25 -5.00
C VAL A 76 -3.06 6.62 -5.06
N ASN A 77 -2.20 6.88 -4.07
CA ASN A 77 -0.88 6.24 -4.01
C ASN A 77 -1.04 4.72 -3.86
N MET A 78 -1.93 4.31 -2.96
CA MET A 78 -2.19 2.89 -2.64
C MET A 78 -2.96 2.19 -3.75
N ASP A 79 -3.98 2.83 -4.33
CA ASP A 79 -4.76 2.33 -5.46
C ASP A 79 -3.83 2.00 -6.62
N TYR A 80 -2.96 2.95 -6.98
CA TYR A 80 -2.08 2.80 -8.13
C TYR A 80 -1.09 1.66 -7.96
N ILE A 81 -0.35 1.60 -6.83
CA ILE A 81 0.64 0.53 -6.62
C ILE A 81 -0.03 -0.83 -6.44
N PHE A 82 -1.18 -0.89 -5.77
CA PHE A 82 -1.93 -2.13 -5.60
C PHE A 82 -2.43 -2.68 -6.93
N LEU A 83 -3.12 -1.86 -7.73
CA LEU A 83 -3.63 -2.27 -9.04
C LEU A 83 -2.49 -2.65 -9.98
N LEU A 84 -1.38 -1.90 -9.96
CA LEU A 84 -0.23 -2.20 -10.81
C LEU A 84 0.47 -3.51 -10.40
N SER A 85 0.58 -3.78 -9.10
CA SER A 85 1.15 -5.03 -8.58
C SER A 85 0.35 -6.28 -8.96
N LEU A 86 -0.95 -6.12 -9.23
CA LEU A 86 -1.83 -7.21 -9.65
C LEU A 86 -1.81 -7.47 -11.17
N LEU A 87 -1.16 -6.61 -11.96
CA LEU A 87 -1.13 -6.79 -13.41
C LEU A 87 -0.40 -8.07 -13.79
N GLY A 88 -1.04 -8.84 -14.67
CA GLY A 88 -0.53 -10.15 -15.10
C GLY A 88 -0.81 -11.28 -14.11
N MET A 89 -1.40 -11.02 -12.93
CA MET A 89 -1.78 -12.06 -11.98
C MET A 89 -3.17 -12.65 -12.31
N ASN A 90 -3.23 -13.96 -12.49
CA ASN A 90 -4.49 -14.68 -12.74
C ASN A 90 -5.16 -15.17 -11.43
N LEU A 91 -5.35 -14.27 -10.47
CA LEU A 91 -6.04 -14.56 -9.19
C LEU A 91 -7.54 -14.25 -9.29
N LYS A 92 -8.43 -15.15 -8.87
CA LYS A 92 -9.89 -14.87 -8.86
C LYS A 92 -10.37 -14.25 -7.56
N HIS A 93 -9.78 -14.65 -6.43
CA HIS A 93 -10.11 -14.13 -5.11
C HIS A 93 -8.85 -13.51 -4.50
N ILE A 94 -8.93 -12.22 -4.18
CA ILE A 94 -7.84 -11.43 -3.65
C ILE A 94 -8.28 -10.90 -2.28
N ILE A 95 -7.56 -11.31 -1.24
CA ILE A 95 -7.76 -10.81 0.11
C ILE A 95 -6.67 -9.78 0.39
N VAL A 96 -7.09 -8.54 0.58
CA VAL A 96 -6.20 -7.40 0.82
C VAL A 96 -6.21 -7.11 2.31
N SER A 97 -5.02 -7.10 2.91
CA SER A 97 -4.81 -6.65 4.28
C SER A 97 -4.18 -5.27 4.26
N TYR A 98 -4.75 -4.34 5.00
CA TYR A 98 -4.22 -2.99 5.14
C TYR A 98 -4.78 -2.36 6.42
N ASP A 99 -3.99 -1.53 7.10
CA ASP A 99 -4.35 -1.01 8.42
C ASP A 99 -5.66 -0.23 8.38
N ILE A 100 -5.83 0.61 7.36
CA ILE A 100 -7.07 1.37 7.16
C ILE A 100 -7.98 0.77 6.09
N ALA A 101 -7.91 -0.55 5.85
CA ALA A 101 -8.75 -1.24 4.86
C ALA A 101 -10.26 -1.00 5.07
N CYS A 102 -10.69 -0.75 6.32
CA CYS A 102 -12.07 -0.42 6.65
C CYS A 102 -12.55 0.97 6.20
N GLN A 103 -11.62 1.84 5.82
CA GLN A 103 -11.88 3.16 5.26
C GLN A 103 -11.61 3.14 3.76
N TRP A 104 -10.38 2.75 3.40
CA TRP A 104 -9.90 2.68 2.02
C TRP A 104 -10.76 1.76 1.13
N GLY A 105 -11.06 0.55 1.60
CA GLY A 105 -11.83 -0.44 0.82
C GLY A 105 -13.27 -0.03 0.49
N LYS A 106 -13.82 1.02 1.12
CA LYS A 106 -15.15 1.53 0.81
C LYS A 106 -15.17 2.36 -0.48
N SER A 107 -14.12 3.15 -0.69
CA SER A 107 -13.99 4.03 -1.85
C SER A 107 -13.21 3.38 -2.99
N PHE A 108 -12.48 2.29 -2.70
CA PHE A 108 -11.57 1.64 -3.64
C PHE A 108 -12.21 1.28 -4.98
N LEU A 109 -13.42 0.69 -4.98
CA LEU A 109 -14.05 0.27 -6.24
C LEU A 109 -14.42 1.48 -7.11
N ASP A 110 -14.99 2.52 -6.51
CA ASP A 110 -15.34 3.76 -7.21
C ASP A 110 -14.09 4.50 -7.72
N GLN A 111 -12.99 4.44 -6.95
CA GLN A 111 -11.70 4.99 -7.36
C GLN A 111 -11.08 4.18 -8.51
N MET A 112 -11.12 2.85 -8.43
CA MET A 112 -10.61 1.95 -9.47
C MET A 112 -11.31 2.21 -10.81
N GLU A 113 -12.61 2.47 -10.83
CA GLU A 113 -13.34 2.80 -12.07
C GLU A 113 -12.85 4.11 -12.72
N GLN A 114 -12.28 5.02 -11.95
CA GLN A 114 -11.71 6.28 -12.44
C GLN A 114 -10.25 6.13 -12.90
N MET A 115 -9.60 5.01 -12.58
CA MET A 115 -8.23 4.72 -13.01
C MET A 115 -8.15 4.41 -14.50
N PRO A 116 -6.98 4.60 -15.14
CA PRO A 116 -6.76 4.18 -16.52
C PRO A 116 -7.15 2.72 -16.77
N TYR A 117 -7.75 2.43 -17.92
CA TYR A 117 -8.26 1.09 -18.27
C TYR A 117 -7.31 -0.09 -17.94
N PRO A 118 -5.99 -0.01 -18.16
CA PRO A 118 -5.08 -1.11 -17.80
C PRO A 118 -5.04 -1.44 -16.30
N LEU A 119 -5.40 -0.50 -15.43
CA LEU A 119 -5.43 -0.66 -13.96
C LEU A 119 -6.81 -1.05 -13.44
N GLN A 120 -7.84 -1.13 -14.29
CA GLN A 120 -9.18 -1.56 -13.86
C GLN A 120 -9.23 -3.07 -13.77
N LEU A 121 -9.56 -3.60 -12.59
CA LEU A 121 -9.68 -5.05 -12.42
C LEU A 121 -10.91 -5.58 -13.17
N PRO A 122 -10.80 -6.75 -13.82
CA PRO A 122 -11.96 -7.41 -14.42
C PRO A 122 -13.05 -7.70 -13.39
N SER A 123 -14.31 -7.66 -13.81
CA SER A 123 -15.48 -7.84 -12.93
C SER A 123 -15.58 -9.22 -12.27
N ASP A 124 -14.81 -10.20 -12.75
CA ASP A 124 -14.76 -11.55 -12.19
C ASP A 124 -13.78 -11.70 -11.02
N LYS A 125 -13.05 -10.63 -10.68
CA LYS A 125 -12.15 -10.55 -9.52
C LYS A 125 -12.96 -10.23 -8.28
N LYS A 126 -12.88 -11.10 -7.27
CA LYS A 126 -13.46 -10.87 -5.95
C LYS A 126 -12.42 -10.28 -5.01
N LEU A 127 -12.65 -9.05 -4.55
CA LEU A 127 -11.84 -8.39 -3.53
C LEU A 127 -12.45 -8.58 -2.15
N THR A 128 -11.60 -8.76 -1.14
CA THR A 128 -12.00 -8.83 0.26
C THR A 128 -11.01 -8.05 1.11
N PHE A 129 -11.48 -6.97 1.72
CA PHE A 129 -10.66 -6.07 2.54
C PHE A 129 -10.67 -6.51 4.00
N LYS A 130 -9.49 -6.57 4.61
CA LYS A 130 -9.28 -6.97 6.01
C LYS A 130 -8.26 -6.06 6.66
N VAL A 131 -8.36 -5.94 7.98
CA VAL A 131 -7.34 -5.28 8.80
C VAL A 131 -6.49 -6.38 9.45
N SER A 132 -5.19 -6.13 9.48
CA SER A 132 -4.20 -6.99 10.12
C SER A 132 -4.50 -7.18 11.61
N LYS A 133 -4.07 -8.30 12.19
CA LYS A 133 -4.51 -8.70 13.55
C LYS A 133 -4.07 -7.72 14.63
N PHE A 134 -2.87 -7.16 14.50
CA PHE A 134 -2.30 -6.22 15.46
C PHE A 134 -3.03 -4.87 15.42
N HIS A 135 -3.42 -4.44 14.22
CA HIS A 135 -4.04 -3.14 14.01
C HIS A 135 -5.54 -3.15 14.32
N LEU A 136 -6.25 -4.25 14.06
CA LEU A 136 -7.71 -4.32 14.22
C LEU A 136 -8.23 -3.83 15.60
N PRO A 137 -7.61 -4.13 16.75
CA PRO A 137 -8.03 -3.60 18.05
C PRO A 137 -8.01 -2.07 18.18
N ALA A 138 -7.21 -1.35 17.36
CA ALA A 138 -7.16 0.11 17.35
C ALA A 138 -8.35 0.76 16.60
N HIS A 139 -9.18 -0.05 15.93
CA HIS A 139 -10.37 0.42 15.23
C HIS A 139 -11.59 0.49 16.14
N VAL A 140 -12.62 1.22 15.72
CA VAL A 140 -13.91 1.21 16.44
C VAL A 140 -14.58 -0.18 16.37
N PRO A 141 -15.40 -0.57 17.38
CA PRO A 141 -15.98 -1.92 17.48
C PRO A 141 -16.75 -2.40 16.23
N LYS A 142 -17.40 -1.49 15.48
CA LYS A 142 -18.09 -1.83 14.22
C LYS A 142 -17.16 -2.43 13.15
N CYS A 143 -15.85 -2.18 13.25
CA CYS A 143 -14.85 -2.67 12.32
C CYS A 143 -14.35 -4.09 12.69
N PHE A 144 -14.55 -4.57 13.93
CA PHE A 144 -13.99 -5.84 14.41
C PHE A 144 -14.47 -7.06 13.64
N THR A 145 -15.78 -7.29 13.56
CA THR A 145 -16.31 -8.48 12.88
C THR A 145 -16.12 -8.44 11.36
N PRO A 146 -16.44 -7.34 10.64
CA PRO A 146 -16.35 -7.33 9.18
C PRO A 146 -14.92 -7.42 8.66
N TYR A 147 -13.94 -6.88 9.38
CA TYR A 147 -12.55 -6.79 8.93
C TYR A 147 -11.60 -7.78 9.62
N ALA A 148 -12.10 -8.60 10.56
CA ALA A 148 -11.30 -9.64 11.20
C ALA A 148 -10.90 -10.77 10.25
N LEU A 149 -9.61 -11.11 10.29
CA LEU A 149 -9.03 -12.22 9.54
C LEU A 149 -9.53 -13.59 10.00
N ASN A 150 -9.77 -13.77 11.31
CA ASN A 150 -10.19 -15.06 11.89
C ASN A 150 -11.57 -15.55 11.40
N PHE A 151 -12.40 -14.65 10.88
CA PHE A 151 -13.72 -14.98 10.32
C PHE A 151 -13.74 -14.96 8.79
N THR A 152 -12.56 -15.00 8.15
CA THR A 152 -12.44 -14.87 6.70
C THR A 152 -11.92 -16.15 6.07
N GLU A 153 -12.74 -16.76 5.24
CA GLU A 153 -12.37 -17.94 4.47
C GLU A 153 -11.20 -17.64 3.51
N GLY A 154 -10.29 -18.63 3.35
CA GLY A 154 -9.13 -18.51 2.46
C GLY A 154 -7.93 -17.75 3.06
N VAL A 155 -8.05 -17.20 4.28
CA VAL A 155 -6.95 -16.48 4.93
C VAL A 155 -5.92 -17.40 5.59
N GLY A 156 -6.36 -18.59 6.03
CA GLY A 156 -5.56 -19.47 6.89
C GLY A 156 -5.33 -18.86 8.28
N HIS A 157 -4.40 -19.43 9.05
CA HIS A 157 -4.01 -18.89 10.36
C HIS A 157 -2.91 -17.81 10.22
N ALA A 158 -3.20 -16.76 9.44
CA ALA A 158 -2.28 -15.65 9.20
C ALA A 158 -2.62 -14.42 10.07
N ASP A 159 -1.62 -13.60 10.38
CA ASP A 159 -1.80 -12.29 11.00
C ASP A 159 -1.87 -11.13 10.00
N ARG A 160 -1.27 -11.34 8.81
CA ARG A 160 -1.14 -10.36 7.72
C ARG A 160 -0.34 -9.12 8.14
N GLU A 161 0.64 -9.27 9.02
CA GLU A 161 1.59 -8.23 9.47
C GLU A 161 2.93 -8.27 8.70
N GLY A 162 3.02 -9.08 7.64
CA GLY A 162 4.30 -9.33 6.96
C GLY A 162 4.98 -8.06 6.43
N ILE A 163 4.20 -7.07 5.99
CA ILE A 163 4.77 -5.83 5.46
C ILE A 163 5.52 -5.04 6.54
N GLU A 164 5.02 -5.05 7.78
CA GLU A 164 5.69 -4.42 8.92
C GLU A 164 7.00 -5.13 9.29
N ARG A 165 7.08 -6.45 9.07
CA ARG A 165 8.35 -7.20 9.23
C ARG A 165 9.36 -6.81 8.17
N VAL A 166 8.94 -6.74 6.91
CA VAL A 166 9.79 -6.23 5.82
C VAL A 166 10.29 -4.83 6.16
N TRP A 167 9.40 -3.92 6.56
CA TRP A 167 9.78 -2.58 6.98
C TRP A 167 10.74 -2.56 8.16
N SER A 168 10.59 -3.46 9.13
CA SER A 168 11.53 -3.54 10.26
C SER A 168 12.97 -3.83 9.82
N ILE A 169 13.15 -4.64 8.77
CA ILE A 169 14.45 -4.97 8.19
C ILE A 169 14.95 -3.82 7.32
N GLU A 170 14.11 -3.31 6.42
CA GLU A 170 14.48 -2.24 5.49
C GLU A 170 14.78 -0.90 6.20
N ASN A 171 14.21 -0.69 7.39
CA ASN A 171 14.53 0.46 8.22
C ASN A 171 16.00 0.54 8.63
N GLU A 172 16.74 -0.58 8.61
CA GLU A 172 18.18 -0.60 8.92
C GLU A 172 19.01 0.19 7.89
N ILE A 173 18.52 0.32 6.64
CA ILE A 173 19.25 0.99 5.55
C ILE A 173 18.77 2.40 5.26
N VAL A 174 17.66 2.83 5.87
CA VAL A 174 17.01 4.14 5.61
C VAL A 174 18.00 5.30 5.73
N HIS A 175 18.86 5.26 6.76
CA HIS A 175 19.86 6.32 6.99
C HIS A 175 20.93 6.40 5.88
N SER A 176 21.20 5.30 5.18
CA SER A 176 22.14 5.26 4.07
C SER A 176 21.51 5.81 2.78
N VAL A 177 20.22 5.55 2.56
CA VAL A 177 19.54 5.92 1.31
C VAL A 177 18.92 7.32 1.33
N VAL A 178 18.64 7.90 2.51
CA VAL A 178 17.95 9.21 2.65
C VAL A 178 18.69 10.39 1.99
N MET A 179 20.01 10.31 1.86
CA MET A 179 20.84 11.37 1.24
C MET A 179 21.18 11.08 -0.22
N MET A 180 20.72 9.96 -0.77
CA MET A 180 20.96 9.60 -2.16
C MET A 180 20.05 10.37 -3.11
N VAL A 181 20.50 10.55 -4.36
CA VAL A 181 19.61 11.00 -5.44
C VAL A 181 18.58 9.91 -5.75
N ALA A 182 17.40 10.29 -6.25
CA ALA A 182 16.28 9.38 -6.52
C ALA A 182 16.68 8.05 -7.17
N GLY A 183 17.43 8.10 -8.27
CA GLY A 183 17.83 6.90 -9.01
C GLY A 183 18.68 5.96 -8.16
N GLY A 184 19.73 6.48 -7.52
CA GLY A 184 20.60 5.66 -6.66
C GLY A 184 19.88 5.12 -5.42
N CYS A 185 18.94 5.90 -4.87
CA CYS A 185 18.08 5.47 -3.78
C CYS A 185 17.21 4.27 -4.21
N TRP A 186 16.56 4.35 -5.37
CA TRP A 186 15.73 3.26 -5.89
C TRP A 186 16.55 2.03 -6.26
N ASP A 187 17.70 2.19 -6.92
CA ASP A 187 18.57 1.07 -7.28
C ASP A 187 19.07 0.34 -6.03
N THR A 188 19.51 1.08 -5.00
CA THR A 188 19.93 0.49 -3.72
C THR A 188 18.78 -0.25 -3.04
N MET A 189 17.59 0.35 -2.99
CA MET A 189 16.43 -0.32 -2.39
C MET A 189 15.99 -1.54 -3.19
N ASP A 190 16.05 -1.50 -4.52
CA ASP A 190 15.74 -2.65 -5.39
C ASP A 190 16.69 -3.82 -5.10
N ASP A 191 17.99 -3.56 -4.87
CA ASP A 191 18.97 -4.57 -4.46
C ASP A 191 18.61 -5.21 -3.10
N HIS A 192 18.20 -4.39 -2.13
CA HIS A 192 17.79 -4.88 -0.81
C HIS A 192 16.49 -5.69 -0.86
N PHE A 193 15.49 -5.22 -1.61
CA PHE A 193 14.25 -5.96 -1.84
C PHE A 193 14.50 -7.28 -2.58
N ASN A 194 15.45 -7.32 -3.51
CA ASN A 194 15.87 -8.56 -4.17
C ASN A 194 16.62 -9.51 -3.22
N HIS A 195 17.32 -8.99 -2.21
CA HIS A 195 17.96 -9.83 -1.18
C HIS A 195 16.94 -10.41 -0.20
N HIS A 196 15.89 -9.66 0.12
CA HIS A 196 14.79 -10.11 0.98
C HIS A 196 13.94 -11.20 0.31
N ASN A 197 13.65 -11.04 -0.99
CA ASN A 197 12.83 -11.96 -1.78
C ASN A 197 13.49 -13.31 -2.09
#